data_AF-A0A2T6CPD2-F1
#
_entry.id   AF-A0A2T6CPD2-F1
#
_cell.length_a   1.000
_cell.length_b   1.000
_cell.length_c   1.000
_cell.angle_alpha   90.00
_cell.angle_beta   90.00
_cell.angle_gamma   90.00
#
_symmetry.space_group_name_H-M   'P 1'
#
loop_
_entity.id
_entity.type
_entity.pdbx_description
1 polymer ?
#
loop_
_entity_poly.entity_id
_entity_poly.type
_entity_poly.pdbx_seq_one_letter_code
_entity_poly.pdbx_strand_id
1 'polypeptide(L)'
;MFGIDLLGSAKTVALRTFASSYIAPYGQLDKLEADWKQRNITIVVSLKGETSPITVEIKKFEVVDRDGRTFVEISDVSVSRTWCHQLAQDLKPYPPIKLPASVAPYVKKLL
;
A
#
# COMPACT_ATOMS: atom_id res chain seq x y z
N MET A 1 0.65 -7.90 21.48
CA MET A 1 1.09 -6.52 21.74
C MET A 1 2.44 -6.37 21.04
N PHE A 2 2.68 -5.78 19.87
CA PHE A 2 1.91 -5.07 18.83
C PHE A 2 2.39 -5.64 17.47
N GLY A 3 1.50 -5.82 16.48
CA GLY A 3 1.81 -6.41 15.16
C GLY A 3 2.25 -5.39 14.11
N ILE A 4 2.60 -4.17 14.52
CA ILE A 4 2.95 -3.07 13.64
C ILE A 4 4.47 -3.11 13.43
N ASP A 5 4.90 -3.51 12.24
CA ASP A 5 6.32 -3.54 11.90
C ASP A 5 6.74 -2.17 11.35
N LEU A 6 7.36 -1.38 12.21
CA LEU A 6 7.63 0.03 11.96
C LEU A 6 8.82 0.30 11.05
N LEU A 7 9.77 -0.63 10.84
CA LEU A 7 10.93 -0.43 9.95
C LEU A 7 11.91 -1.64 9.88
N GLY A 8 11.59 -2.80 10.48
CA GLY A 8 12.60 -3.82 10.79
C GLY A 8 12.65 -5.02 9.86
N SER A 9 11.52 -5.50 9.33
CA SER A 9 11.55 -6.67 8.45
C SER A 9 11.83 -6.32 7.00
N ALA A 10 12.51 -7.24 6.30
CA ALA A 10 12.74 -7.17 4.85
C ALA A 10 11.43 -6.93 4.04
N LYS A 11 10.29 -7.31 4.63
CA LYS A 11 8.92 -7.14 4.13
C LYS A 11 8.55 -5.66 3.98
N THR A 12 8.64 -4.93 5.09
CA THR A 12 8.28 -3.52 5.18
C THR A 12 9.25 -2.69 4.35
N VAL A 13 10.53 -3.07 4.31
CA VAL A 13 11.53 -2.42 3.44
C VAL A 13 11.15 -2.57 1.96
N ALA A 14 10.85 -3.78 1.50
CA ALA A 14 10.50 -4.01 0.10
C ALA A 14 9.20 -3.27 -0.30
N LEU A 15 8.18 -3.31 0.55
CA LEU A 15 6.94 -2.56 0.36
C LEU A 15 7.19 -1.05 0.32
N ARG A 16 8.03 -0.52 1.22
CA ARG A 16 8.42 0.90 1.24
C ARG A 16 9.15 1.31 -0.02
N THR A 17 10.11 0.51 -0.50
CA THR A 17 10.83 0.78 -1.76
C THR A 17 9.87 0.83 -2.95
N PHE A 18 8.94 -0.13 -3.04
CA PHE A 18 7.92 -0.14 -4.08
C PHE A 18 7.01 1.09 -4.01
N ALA A 19 6.44 1.38 -2.82
CA ALA A 19 5.57 2.52 -2.62
C ALA A 19 6.27 3.85 -2.93
N SER A 20 7.51 4.04 -2.44
CA SER A 20 8.31 5.23 -2.72
C SER A 20 8.52 5.44 -4.22
N SER A 21 8.85 4.37 -4.97
CA SER A 21 9.02 4.44 -6.43
C SER A 21 7.73 4.84 -7.14
N TYR A 22 6.59 4.28 -6.71
CA TYR A 22 5.28 4.59 -7.28
C TYR A 22 4.83 6.03 -6.98
N ILE A 23 5.15 6.54 -5.80
CA ILE A 23 4.76 7.89 -5.33
C ILE A 23 5.68 8.98 -5.88
N ALA A 24 6.95 8.68 -6.17
CA ALA A 24 7.97 9.67 -6.56
C ALA A 24 7.55 10.65 -7.68
N PRO A 25 6.80 10.24 -8.73
CA PRO A 25 6.31 11.19 -9.73
C PRO A 25 5.34 12.24 -9.16
N TYR A 26 4.54 11.85 -8.16
CA TYR A 26 3.44 12.63 -7.60
C TYR A 26 3.81 13.39 -6.33
N GLY A 27 4.84 12.96 -5.61
CA GLY A 27 5.20 13.52 -4.31
C GLY A 27 6.24 12.70 -3.56
N GLN A 28 6.13 12.71 -2.23
CA GLN A 28 7.04 12.03 -1.32
C GLN A 28 6.28 11.09 -0.37
N LEU A 29 6.85 9.91 -0.14
CA LEU A 29 6.39 8.99 0.90
C LEU A 29 6.99 9.40 2.25
N ASP A 30 6.14 9.90 3.16
CA ASP A 30 6.57 10.35 4.48
C ASP A 30 6.56 9.19 5.48
N LYS A 31 5.48 8.40 5.47
CA LYS A 31 5.28 7.28 6.39
C LYS A 31 4.66 6.08 5.67
N LEU A 32 5.11 4.89 6.05
CA LEU A 32 4.47 3.63 5.70
C LEU A 32 4.47 2.71 6.91
N GLU A 33 3.30 2.23 7.28
CA GLU A 33 3.09 1.25 8.33
C GLU A 33 2.25 0.10 7.78
N ALA A 34 2.67 -1.14 8.04
CA ALA A 34 1.93 -2.32 7.64
C ALA A 34 1.61 -3.18 8.88
N ASP A 35 0.33 -3.42 9.12
CA ASP A 35 -0.14 -4.46 10.01
C ASP A 35 -0.51 -5.69 9.18
N TRP A 36 0.44 -6.62 9.09
CA TRP A 36 0.29 -7.86 8.31
C TRP A 36 -0.77 -8.80 8.89
N LYS A 37 -1.06 -8.72 10.20
CA LYS A 37 -2.06 -9.56 10.86
C LYS A 37 -3.47 -9.07 10.56
N GLN A 38 -3.67 -7.75 10.63
CA GLN A 38 -4.95 -7.13 10.31
C GLN A 38 -5.12 -6.87 8.81
N ARG A 39 -4.05 -7.09 8.02
CA ARG A 39 -3.99 -6.84 6.57
C ARG A 39 -4.35 -5.40 6.24
N ASN A 40 -3.75 -4.48 7.00
CA ASN A 40 -3.94 -3.05 6.86
C ASN A 40 -2.60 -2.36 6.56
N ILE A 41 -2.61 -1.37 5.68
CA ILE A 41 -1.45 -0.54 5.38
C ILE A 41 -1.88 0.92 5.52
N THR A 42 -1.12 1.69 6.30
CA THR A 42 -1.29 3.13 6.43
C THR A 42 -0.12 3.83 5.76
N ILE A 43 -0.43 4.75 4.88
CA ILE A 43 0.54 5.51 4.10
C ILE A 43 0.28 7.00 4.32
N VAL A 44 1.32 7.77 4.63
CA VAL A 44 1.26 9.23 4.66
C VAL A 44 2.15 9.75 3.55
N VAL A 45 1.58 10.59 2.69
CA VAL A 45 2.27 11.14 1.52
C VAL A 45 2.07 12.64 1.39
N SER A 46 3.15 13.34 1.06
CA SER A 46 3.13 14.75 0.68
C SER A 46 3.06 14.84 -0.84
N LEU A 47 1.88 15.13 -1.38
CA LEU A 47 1.66 15.24 -2.83
C LEU A 47 1.97 16.65 -3.35
N LYS A 48 2.49 16.73 -4.57
CA LYS A 48 2.68 17.99 -5.29
C LYS A 48 1.31 18.65 -5.52
N GLY A 49 1.20 19.92 -5.14
CA GLY A 49 -0.05 20.70 -5.28
C GLY A 49 -1.00 20.62 -4.08
N GLU A 50 -0.74 19.72 -3.12
CA GLU A 50 -1.47 19.67 -1.86
C GLU A 50 -0.78 20.54 -0.80
N THR A 51 -1.56 21.21 0.05
CA THR A 51 -1.03 22.08 1.11
C THR A 51 -0.64 21.34 2.40
N SER A 52 -1.07 20.08 2.53
CA SER A 52 -0.76 19.24 3.68
C SER A 52 -0.68 17.77 3.26
N PRO A 53 0.04 16.92 4.00
CA PRO A 53 0.09 15.50 3.72
C PRO A 53 -1.29 14.87 3.71
N ILE A 54 -1.46 13.83 2.89
CA ILE A 54 -2.66 13.00 2.86
C ILE A 54 -2.36 11.64 3.48
N THR A 55 -3.35 11.07 4.14
CA THR A 55 -3.28 9.72 4.71
C THR A 55 -4.13 8.79 3.87
N VAL A 56 -3.56 7.66 3.46
CA VAL A 56 -4.24 6.58 2.75
C VAL A 56 -4.22 5.33 3.62
N GLU A 57 -5.37 4.73 3.84
CA GLU A 57 -5.51 3.46 4.55
C GLU A 57 -6.01 2.40 3.57
N ILE A 58 -5.20 1.39 3.32
CA ILE A 58 -5.56 0.20 2.56
C ILE A 58 -6.01 -0.85 3.57
N LYS A 59 -7.23 -1.37 3.43
CA LYS A 59 -7.82 -2.32 4.38
C LYS A 59 -8.11 -3.65 3.72
N LYS A 60 -7.88 -4.72 4.48
CA LYS A 60 -8.14 -6.12 4.06
C LYS A 60 -7.51 -6.43 2.70
N PHE A 61 -6.20 -6.18 2.59
CA PHE A 61 -5.48 -6.58 1.38
C PHE A 61 -5.20 -8.09 1.40
N GLU A 62 -5.17 -8.71 0.22
CA GLU A 62 -4.77 -10.10 0.04
C GLU A 62 -3.65 -10.18 -0.98
N VAL A 63 -2.73 -11.13 -0.77
CA VAL A 63 -1.70 -11.45 -1.76
C VAL A 63 -2.14 -12.71 -2.46
N VAL A 64 -2.36 -12.64 -3.77
CA VAL A 64 -2.83 -13.76 -4.59
C VAL A 64 -1.85 -14.07 -5.69
N ASP A 65 -1.75 -15.34 -6.05
CA ASP A 65 -0.98 -15.81 -7.20
C ASP A 65 -1.92 -16.25 -8.32
N ARG A 66 -1.71 -15.71 -9.52
CA ARG A 66 -2.41 -16.09 -10.74
C ARG A 66 -1.40 -16.26 -11.86
N ASP A 67 -1.35 -17.45 -12.47
CA ASP A 67 -0.47 -17.76 -13.60
C ASP A 67 1.01 -17.42 -13.36
N GLY A 68 1.50 -17.74 -12.14
CA GLY A 68 2.89 -17.47 -11.75
C GLY A 68 3.21 -16.00 -11.46
N ARG A 69 2.21 -15.12 -11.43
CA ARG A 69 2.34 -13.69 -11.11
C ARG A 69 1.64 -13.38 -9.81
N THR A 70 2.27 -12.54 -8.99
CA THR A 70 1.74 -12.14 -7.69
C THR A 70 1.05 -10.80 -7.79
N PHE A 71 -0.13 -10.73 -7.19
CA PHE A 71 -0.97 -9.54 -7.14
C PHE A 71 -1.32 -9.21 -5.69
N VAL A 72 -1.53 -7.94 -5.43
CA VAL A 72 -2.20 -7.47 -4.22
C VAL A 72 -3.63 -7.10 -4.60
N GLU A 73 -4.60 -7.77 -3.98
CA GLU A 73 -6.00 -7.42 -4.08
C GLU A 73 -6.36 -6.57 -2.87
N ILE A 74 -7.09 -5.49 -3.10
CA ILE A 74 -7.50 -4.55 -2.06
C ILE A 74 -9.01 -4.59 -1.98
N SER A 75 -9.54 -4.77 -0.77
CA SER A 75 -10.99 -4.77 -0.56
C SER A 75 -11.53 -3.37 -0.34
N ASP A 76 -10.75 -2.52 0.36
CA ASP A 76 -11.22 -1.19 0.76
C ASP A 76 -10.06 -0.19 0.91
N VAL A 77 -10.34 1.07 0.60
CA VAL A 77 -9.40 2.19 0.70
C VAL A 77 -10.09 3.38 1.35
N SER A 78 -9.44 3.98 2.34
CA SER A 78 -9.81 5.28 2.91
C SER A 78 -8.74 6.31 2.60
N VAL A 79 -9.15 7.57 2.39
CA VAL A 79 -8.23 8.68 2.14
C VAL A 79 -8.67 9.89 2.97
N SER A 80 -7.74 10.61 3.59
CA SER A 80 -8.06 11.75 4.47
C SER A 80 -8.69 12.93 3.71
N ARG A 81 -8.36 13.12 2.43
CA ARG A 81 -9.01 14.11 1.55
C ARG A 81 -10.33 13.54 1.03
N THR A 82 -11.43 14.25 1.27
CA THR A 82 -12.79 13.81 0.94
C THR A 82 -12.98 13.52 -0.55
N TRP A 83 -12.46 14.37 -1.44
CA TRP A 83 -12.57 14.16 -2.88
C TRP A 83 -11.76 12.94 -3.35
N CYS A 84 -10.55 12.73 -2.81
CA CYS A 84 -9.73 11.54 -3.10
C CYS A 84 -10.42 10.27 -2.59
N HIS A 85 -11.05 10.35 -1.42
CA HIS A 85 -11.77 9.22 -0.85
C HIS A 85 -12.93 8.83 -1.76
N GLN A 86 -13.74 9.79 -2.20
CA GLN A 86 -14.85 9.53 -3.11
C GLN A 86 -14.36 8.95 -4.43
N LEU A 87 -13.31 9.53 -5.03
CA LEU A 87 -12.69 8.99 -6.23
C LEU A 87 -12.23 7.54 -6.03
N ALA A 88 -11.63 7.22 -4.88
CA ALA A 88 -11.26 5.85 -4.55
C ALA A 88 -12.49 4.94 -4.38
N GLN A 89 -13.62 5.43 -3.86
CA GLN A 89 -14.84 4.62 -3.78
C GLN A 89 -15.43 4.33 -5.16
N ASP A 90 -15.40 5.32 -6.07
CA ASP A 90 -15.92 5.19 -7.43
C ASP A 90 -15.13 4.19 -8.29
N LEU A 91 -13.88 3.91 -7.89
CA LEU A 91 -13.00 2.91 -8.53
C LEU A 91 -13.24 1.48 -8.05
N LYS A 92 -14.22 1.23 -7.17
CA LYS A 92 -14.56 -0.14 -6.75
C LYS A 92 -15.26 -0.91 -7.90
N PRO A 93 -14.94 -2.20 -8.10
CA PRO A 93 -13.90 -2.97 -7.43
C PRO A 93 -12.50 -2.54 -7.88
N TYR A 94 -11.56 -2.48 -6.94
CA TYR A 94 -10.20 -2.05 -7.24
C TYR A 94 -9.49 -3.06 -8.17
N PRO A 95 -8.78 -2.58 -9.21
CA PRO A 95 -7.99 -3.47 -10.04
C PRO A 95 -6.84 -4.10 -9.21
N PRO A 96 -6.53 -5.39 -9.40
CA PRO A 96 -5.45 -6.04 -8.68
C PRO A 96 -4.11 -5.42 -9.03
N ILE A 97 -3.31 -5.09 -8.01
CA ILE A 97 -2.01 -4.45 -8.19
C ILE A 97 -0.98 -5.54 -8.42
N LYS A 98 -0.48 -5.64 -9.66
CA LYS A 98 0.60 -6.59 -9.98
C LYS A 98 1.90 -6.18 -9.27
N LEU A 99 2.46 -7.09 -8.48
CA LEU A 99 3.75 -6.86 -7.86
C LEU A 99 4.89 -7.09 -8.87
N PRO A 100 5.93 -6.24 -8.86
CA PRO A 100 7.15 -6.51 -9.62
C PRO A 100 7.77 -7.85 -9.21
N ALA A 101 8.34 -8.57 -10.17
CA ALA A 101 8.97 -9.87 -9.93
C ALA A 101 10.14 -9.80 -8.92
N SER A 102 10.80 -8.65 -8.81
CA SER A 102 11.84 -8.40 -7.82
C SER A 102 11.32 -8.35 -6.38
N VAL A 103 10.05 -7.98 -6.19
CA VAL A 103 9.43 -7.80 -4.86
C VAL A 103 8.55 -8.99 -4.48
N ALA A 104 7.92 -9.63 -5.48
CA ALA A 104 6.99 -10.74 -5.29
C ALA A 104 7.50 -11.89 -4.37
N PRO A 105 8.73 -12.42 -4.50
CA PRO A 105 9.21 -13.51 -3.64
C PRO A 105 9.28 -13.15 -2.15
N TYR A 106 9.59 -11.89 -1.86
CA TYR A 106 9.60 -11.39 -0.49
C TYR A 106 8.18 -11.31 0.02
N VAL A 107 7.23 -10.77 -0.76
CA VAL A 107 5.82 -10.62 -0.35
C VAL A 107 5.09 -11.96 -0.19
N LYS A 108 5.44 -12.99 -0.98
CA LYS A 108 4.89 -14.34 -0.83
C LYS A 108 5.22 -15.01 0.50
N LYS A 109 6.47 -14.86 0.97
CA LYS A 109 6.94 -15.46 2.25
C LYS A 109 6.31 -14.82 3.49
N LEU A 110 5.35 -13.90 3.32
CA LEU A 110 4.77 -13.09 4.39
C LEU A 110 3.36 -13.51 4.77
N LEU A 111 2.72 -14.31 3.92
CA LEU A 111 1.54 -15.11 4.22
C LEU A 111 1.96 -16.36 5.00
#